data_AF-A0A7J4FW91-F1
#
_entry.id   AF-A0A7J4FW91-F1
#
_cell.length_a   1.000
_cell.length_b   1.000
_cell.length_c   1.000
_cell.angle_alpha   90.00
_cell.angle_beta   90.00
_cell.angle_gamma   90.00
#
_symmetry.space_group_name_H-M   'P 1'
#
loop_
_entity.id
_entity.type
_entity.pdbx_description
1 polymer ?
#
loop_
_entity_poly.entity_id
_entity_poly.type
_entity_poly.pdbx_seq_one_letter_code
_entity_poly.pdbx_strand_id
1 'polypeptide(L)' 'AIITPHRPATNGIAERFVRRLKEMLACRNWDNAEELMRFLEEKVIAEYNDAPHQGLDGLSPDEYERRLMCMASG' A
#
# COMPACT_ATOMS: atom_id res chain seq x y z
N ALA A 1 4.93 -6.84 -19.86
CA ALA A 1 3.65 -7.56 -19.65
C ALA A 1 2.51 -6.58 -19.90
N ILE A 2 1.49 -6.95 -20.69
CA ILE A 2 0.35 -6.08 -20.98
C ILE A 2 -0.57 -6.07 -19.75
N ILE A 3 -0.62 -4.95 -19.03
CA ILE A 3 -1.51 -4.78 -17.88
C ILE A 3 -2.92 -4.51 -18.42
N THR A 4 -3.75 -5.56 -18.46
CA THR A 4 -5.17 -5.46 -18.86
C THR A 4 -6.03 -5.56 -17.59
N PRO A 5 -7.06 -4.70 -17.39
CA PRO A 5 -7.91 -4.73 -16.19
C PRO A 5 -8.57 -6.10 -15.95
N HIS A 6 -8.88 -6.44 -14.69
CA HIS A 6 -9.64 -7.63 -14.29
C HIS A 6 -8.98 -8.98 -14.61
N ARG A 7 -7.64 -9.07 -14.50
CA ARG A 7 -6.94 -10.37 -14.43
C ARG A 7 -6.53 -10.62 -12.97
N PRO A 8 -7.28 -11.44 -12.22
CA PRO A 8 -7.04 -11.67 -10.78
C PRO A 8 -5.62 -12.16 -10.49
N ALA A 9 -5.06 -12.96 -11.40
CA ALA A 9 -3.73 -13.55 -11.27
C ALA A 9 -2.57 -12.53 -11.42
N THR A 10 -2.76 -11.41 -12.12
CA THR A 10 -1.69 -10.42 -12.35
C THR A 10 -1.95 -9.07 -11.68
N ASN A 11 -3.22 -8.69 -11.44
CA ASN A 11 -3.56 -7.35 -10.96
C ASN A 11 -4.13 -7.33 -9.53
N GLY A 12 -4.40 -8.49 -8.92
CA GLY A 12 -5.09 -8.53 -7.63
C GLY A 12 -4.39 -7.76 -6.51
N ILE A 13 -3.05 -7.67 -6.55
CA ILE A 13 -2.28 -6.86 -5.59
C ILE A 13 -2.49 -5.37 -5.85
N ALA A 14 -2.33 -4.93 -7.10
CA ALA A 14 -2.52 -3.53 -7.49
C ALA A 14 -3.96 -3.05 -7.23
N GLU A 15 -4.95 -3.87 -7.54
CA GLU A 15 -6.37 -3.57 -7.29
C GLU A 15 -6.66 -3.43 -5.79
N ARG A 16 -6.12 -4.31 -4.95
CA ARG A 16 -6.25 -4.21 -3.48
C ARG A 16 -5.56 -2.96 -2.93
N PHE A 17 -4.37 -2.63 -3.42
CA PHE A 17 -3.66 -1.40 -3.06
C PHE A 17 -4.49 -0.17 -3.38
N VAL A 18 -4.96 -0.02 -4.63
CA VAL A 18 -5.75 1.14 -5.06
C VAL A 18 -7.05 1.25 -4.27
N ARG A 19 -7.72 0.12 -3.98
CA ARG A 19 -8.93 0.11 -3.16
C ARG A 19 -8.64 0.62 -1.74
N ARG A 20 -7.62 0.07 -1.07
CA ARG A 20 -7.25 0.47 0.30
C ARG A 20 -6.85 1.94 0.37
N LEU A 21 -6.06 2.41 -0.60
CA LEU A 21 -5.68 3.82 -0.71
C LEU A 21 -6.92 4.72 -0.81
N LYS A 22 -7.88 4.38 -1.68
CA LYS A 22 -9.12 5.14 -1.82
C LYS A 22 -9.95 5.15 -0.54
N GLU A 23 -10.04 4.03 0.18
CA GLU A 23 -10.72 3.96 1.48
C GLU A 23 -10.11 4.92 2.52
N MET A 24 -8.77 4.97 2.58
CA MET A 24 -8.06 5.88 3.49
C MET A 24 -8.26 7.37 3.14
N LEU A 25 -8.44 7.67 1.85
CA LEU A 25 -8.66 9.03 1.36
C LEU A 25 -10.14 9.47 1.41
N ALA A 26 -11.08 8.52 1.35
CA ALA A 26 -12.52 8.80 1.20
C ALA A 26 -13.15 9.55 2.37
N CYS A 27 -12.53 9.50 3.56
CA CYS A 27 -13.06 10.12 4.77
C CYS A 27 -12.69 11.62 4.90
N ARG A 28 -12.09 12.23 3.87
CA ARG A 28 -11.59 13.62 3.91
C ARG A 28 -11.91 14.38 2.64
N ASN A 29 -12.15 15.67 2.80
CA ASN A 29 -12.13 16.64 1.71
C ASN A 29 -10.77 17.33 1.69
N TRP A 30 -10.37 17.79 0.51
CA TRP A 30 -9.07 18.41 0.26
C TRP A 30 -9.30 19.77 -0.39
N ASP A 31 -8.70 20.81 0.16
CA ASP A 31 -8.84 22.16 -0.39
C ASP A 31 -7.88 22.39 -1.57
N ASN A 32 -6.76 21.67 -1.59
CA ASN A 32 -5.75 21.73 -2.66
C ASN A 32 -4.91 20.45 -2.73
N ALA A 33 -4.08 20.36 -3.78
CA ALA A 33 -3.23 19.19 -4.01
C ALA A 33 -2.10 19.04 -2.96
N GLU A 34 -1.59 20.14 -2.39
CA GLU A 34 -0.51 20.11 -1.39
C GLU A 34 -0.98 19.46 -0.09
N GLU A 35 -2.23 19.70 0.31
CA GLU A 35 -2.84 19.05 1.47
C GLU A 35 -2.94 17.54 1.28
N LEU A 36 -3.39 17.11 0.10
CA LEU A 36 -3.43 15.69 -0.25
C LEU A 36 -2.04 15.07 -0.22
N MET A 37 -1.05 15.72 -0.84
CA MET A 37 0.34 15.23 -0.87
C MET A 37 0.91 15.10 0.54
N ARG A 38 0.73 16.11 1.39
CA ARG A 38 1.18 16.07 2.78
C ARG A 38 0.52 14.92 3.54
N PHE A 39 -0.77 14.70 3.37
CA PHE A 39 -1.45 13.58 4.02
C PHE A 39 -0.96 12.21 3.52
N LEU A 40 -0.71 12.09 2.21
CA LEU A 40 -0.14 10.87 1.64
C LEU A 40 1.22 10.55 2.30
N GLU A 41 2.11 11.54 2.36
CA GLU A 41 3.46 11.39 2.91
C GLU A 41 3.47 11.16 4.43
N GLU A 42 2.70 11.94 5.18
CA GLU A 42 2.76 11.92 6.65
C GLU A 42 1.90 10.82 7.29
N LYS A 43 0.83 10.38 6.62
CA LYS A 43 -0.18 9.49 7.22
C LYS A 43 -0.38 8.22 6.43
N VAL A 44 -0.64 8.32 5.12
CA VAL A 44 -1.01 7.14 4.33
C VAL A 44 0.14 6.16 4.22
N ILE A 45 1.35 6.64 3.93
CA ILE A 45 2.53 5.75 3.83
C ILE A 45 2.76 5.03 5.16
N ALA A 46 2.77 5.76 6.28
CA ALA A 46 3.01 5.17 7.59
C ALA A 46 1.95 4.13 7.99
N GLU A 47 0.66 4.45 7.85
CA GLU A 47 -0.43 3.54 8.20
C GLU A 47 -0.47 2.32 7.27
N TYR A 48 -0.25 2.51 5.96
CA TYR A 48 -0.24 1.41 5.01
C TYR A 48 0.94 0.47 5.27
N ASN A 49 2.13 0.99 5.51
CA ASN A 49 3.33 0.18 5.69
C ASN A 49 3.39 -0.56 7.03
N ASP A 50 2.65 -0.11 8.04
CA ASP A 50 2.51 -0.78 9.33
C ASP A 50 1.35 -1.80 9.37
N ALA A 51 0.34 -1.66 8.51
CA ALA A 51 -0.82 -2.54 8.51
C ALA A 51 -0.51 -3.96 7.98
N PRO A 52 -1.14 -5.02 8.54
CA PRO A 52 -0.97 -6.38 8.04
C PRO A 52 -1.67 -6.59 6.69
N HIS A 53 -0.99 -7.26 5.76
CA HIS A 53 -1.49 -7.51 4.40
C HIS A 53 -1.71 -9.00 4.15
N GLN A 54 -2.91 -9.37 3.69
CA GLN A 54 -3.20 -10.76 3.30
C GLN A 54 -2.27 -11.27 2.18
N GLY A 55 -1.82 -10.38 1.29
CA GLY A 55 -0.87 -10.73 0.22
C GLY A 55 0.56 -10.95 0.69
N LEU A 56 0.86 -10.69 1.97
CA LEU A 56 2.18 -10.85 2.60
C LEU A 56 2.09 -11.81 3.80
N ASP A 57 1.21 -12.81 3.73
CA ASP A 57 0.98 -13.78 4.82
C ASP A 57 0.64 -13.13 6.17
N GLY A 58 -0.04 -11.99 6.14
CA GLY A 58 -0.43 -11.23 7.33
C GLY A 58 0.67 -10.31 7.88
N LEU A 59 1.82 -10.23 7.22
CA LEU A 59 2.87 -9.28 7.57
C LEU A 59 2.55 -7.88 7.05
N SER A 60 3.10 -6.87 7.73
CA SER A 60 3.14 -5.52 7.18
C SER A 60 4.27 -5.38 6.16
N PRO A 61 4.17 -4.43 5.20
CA PRO A 61 5.25 -4.14 4.27
C PRO A 61 6.59 -3.89 4.96
N ASP A 62 6.60 -3.08 6.03
CA ASP A 62 7.82 -2.80 6.80
C ASP A 62 8.41 -4.06 7.45
N GLU A 63 7.55 -4.92 8.00
CA GLU A 63 7.98 -6.17 8.61
C GLU A 63 8.52 -7.16 7.56
N TYR A 64 7.87 -7.22 6.40
CA TYR A 64 8.31 -8.05 5.28
C TYR A 64 9.68 -7.60 4.76
N GLU A 65 9.89 -6.29 4.57
CA GLU A 65 11.17 -5.72 4.16
C GLU A 65 12.29 -6.03 5.17
N ARG A 66 12.04 -5.82 6.47
CA ARG A 66 13.01 -6.14 7.52
C ARG A 66 13.44 -7.62 7.48
N ARG A 67 12.48 -8.53 7.28
CA ARG A 67 12.78 -9.97 7.18
C ARG A 67 13.59 -10.31 5.94
N LEU A 68 13.27 -9.71 4.79
CA LEU A 68 14.06 -9.87 3.56
C LEU A 68 15.51 -9.41 3.76
N MET A 69 15.70 -8.25 4.38
CA MET A 69 17.03 -7.68 4.67
C MET A 69 17.85 -8.58 5.62
N CYS A 70 17.23 -9.11 6.67
CA CYS A 70 17.88 -10.04 7.59
C CYS A 70 18.31 -11.34 6.90
N MET A 71 17.48 -11.88 5.98
CA MET A 71 17.83 -13.08 5.22
C MET A 71 18.94 -12.85 4.20
N ALA A 72 19.07 -11.65 3.64
CA ALA A 72 20.12 -11.32 2.68
C ALA A 72 21.51 -11.06 3.32
N SER A 73 21.55 -10.89 4.64
CA SER A 73 22.76 -10.53 5.39
C SER A 73 23.44 -11.72 6.08
N GLY A 74 22.93 -12.95 5.89
CA GLY A 74 23.46 -14.21 6.45
C GLY A 74 23.90 -15.17 5.35
#